data_AF-A0A017HFE0-F1
#
_entry.id   AF-A0A017HFE0-F1
#
_cell.length_a   1.000
_cell.length_b   1.000
_cell.length_c   1.000
_cell.angle_alpha   90.00
_cell.angle_beta   90.00
_cell.angle_gamma   90.00
#
_symmetry.space_group_name_H-M   'P 1'
#
loop_
_entity.id
_entity.type
_entity.pdbx_description
1 polymer ?
#
loop_
_entity_poly.entity_id
_entity_poly.type
_entity_poly.pdbx_seq_one_letter_code
_entity_poly.pdbx_strand_id
1 'polypeptide(L)'
;MTDYAEKVLQIRHRFLANLEQRLGGIEAEIRRVEQGAPGAAADLHLALHDLTGNAAMLGLDEMTAEARRGLAVLEGGRLEAEAGRAAALDDIRASVARLLELKK
;
A
#
# COMPACT_ATOMS: atom_id res chain seq x y z
N MET A 1 21.29 23.95 13.22
CA MET A 1 20.71 23.34 11.99
C MET A 1 20.42 21.88 12.25
N THR A 2 19.49 21.60 13.16
CA THR A 2 19.21 20.24 13.69
C THR A 2 17.74 19.83 13.53
N ASP A 3 16.86 20.80 13.22
CA ASP A 3 15.41 20.64 13.25
C ASP A 3 14.83 19.80 12.09
N TYR A 4 15.40 19.90 10.88
CA TYR A 4 14.82 19.21 9.71
C TYR A 4 15.06 17.68 9.73
N ALA A 5 16.28 17.24 10.03
CA ALA A 5 16.61 15.82 10.08
C ALA A 5 15.85 15.11 11.21
N GLU A 6 15.72 15.75 12.38
CA GLU A 6 14.93 15.25 13.51
C GLU A 6 13.44 15.16 13.15
N LYS A 7 12.88 16.17 12.46
CA LYS A 7 11.50 16.12 11.96
C LYS A 7 11.26 14.96 11.00
N VAL A 8 12.17 14.73 10.04
CA VAL A 8 12.06 13.61 9.10
C VAL A 8 12.08 12.27 9.83
N LEU A 9 12.97 12.10 10.82
CA LEU A 9 13.00 10.90 11.66
C LEU A 9 11.70 10.71 12.44
N GLN A 10 11.14 11.76 13.04
CA GLN A 10 9.86 11.69 13.74
C GLN A 10 8.70 11.30 12.81
N ILE A 11 8.65 11.84 11.59
CA ILE A 11 7.64 11.48 10.59
C ILE A 11 7.81 10.02 10.19
N ARG A 12 9.05 9.57 9.95
CA ARG A 12 9.36 8.16 9.64
C ARG A 12 8.91 7.21 10.76
N HIS A 13 9.23 7.53 12.01
CA HIS A 13 8.77 6.74 13.15
C HIS A 13 7.26 6.68 13.25
N ARG A 14 6.56 7.81 13.06
CA ARG A 14 5.09 7.86 13.07
C ARG A 14 4.48 7.05 11.92
N PHE A 15 5.07 7.12 10.74
CA PHE A 15 4.64 6.34 9.58
C PHE A 15 4.73 4.84 9.86
N LEU A 16 5.88 4.37 10.35
CA LEU A 16 6.11 2.96 10.68
C LEU A 16 5.23 2.49 11.86
N ALA A 17 5.03 3.33 12.88
CA ALA A 17 4.13 3.02 14.00
C ALA A 17 2.69 2.79 13.52
N ASN A 18 2.22 3.58 12.56
CA ASN A 18 0.87 3.50 12.01
C ASN A 18 0.74 2.56 10.80
N LEU A 19 1.82 1.89 10.38
CA LEU A 19 1.84 1.08 9.17
C LEU A 19 0.79 -0.05 9.23
N GLU A 20 0.72 -0.78 10.34
CA GLU A 20 -0.25 -1.87 10.53
C GLU A 20 -1.70 -1.41 10.35
N GLN A 21 -2.04 -0.24 10.91
CA GLN A 21 -3.37 0.34 10.73
C GLN A 21 -3.64 0.69 9.26
N ARG A 22 -2.65 1.26 8.55
CA ARG A 22 -2.77 1.59 7.12
C ARG A 22 -2.96 0.34 6.26
N LEU A 23 -2.17 -0.70 6.53
CA LEU A 23 -2.27 -1.98 5.83
C LEU A 23 -3.60 -2.69 6.13
N GLY A 24 -4.11 -2.60 7.36
CA GLY A 24 -5.46 -3.05 7.70
C GLY A 24 -6.57 -2.30 6.94
N GLY A 25 -6.37 -1.01 6.68
CA GLY A 25 -7.24 -0.21 5.80
C GLY A 25 -7.21 -0.70 4.36
N ILE A 26 -6.02 -0.99 3.81
CA ILE A 26 -5.88 -1.57 2.47
C ILE A 26 -6.59 -2.94 2.38
N GLU A 27 -6.46 -3.80 3.39
CA GLU A 27 -7.20 -5.07 3.45
C GLU A 27 -8.72 -4.88 3.49
N ALA A 28 -9.21 -3.82 4.12
CA ALA A 28 -10.63 -3.48 4.08
C ALA A 28 -11.08 -3.06 2.67
N GLU A 29 -10.27 -2.29 1.95
CA GLU A 29 -10.55 -1.91 0.56
C GLU A 29 -10.50 -3.11 -0.39
N ILE A 30 -9.56 -4.05 -0.20
CA ILE A 30 -9.53 -5.31 -0.94
C ILE A 30 -10.87 -6.07 -0.77
N ARG A 31 -11.36 -6.21 0.47
CA ARG A 31 -12.66 -6.86 0.72
C ARG A 31 -13.83 -6.13 0.05
N ARG A 32 -13.79 -4.79 0.01
CA ARG A 32 -14.81 -4.00 -0.70
C ARG A 32 -14.79 -4.28 -2.21
N VAL A 33 -13.60 -4.45 -2.80
CA VAL A 33 -13.46 -4.83 -4.21
C VAL A 33 -14.05 -6.23 -4.46
N GLU A 34 -13.79 -7.19 -3.58
CA GLU A 34 -14.36 -8.54 -3.68
C GLU A 34 -15.88 -8.56 -3.61
N GLN A 35 -16.46 -7.67 -2.80
CA GLN A 35 -17.89 -7.49 -2.66
C GLN A 35 -18.53 -6.71 -3.81
N GLY A 36 -17.73 -6.24 -4.78
CA GLY A 36 -18.21 -5.43 -5.90
C GLY A 36 -18.71 -4.05 -5.47
N ALA A 37 -18.21 -3.52 -4.35
CA ALA A 37 -18.62 -2.20 -3.87
C ALA A 37 -18.23 -1.10 -4.87
N PRO A 38 -19.14 -0.18 -5.23
CA PRO A 38 -18.83 0.92 -6.13
C PRO A 38 -17.65 1.76 -5.62
N GLY A 39 -16.72 2.10 -6.50
CA GLY A 39 -15.56 2.93 -6.18
C GLY A 39 -14.42 2.22 -5.42
N ALA A 40 -14.62 0.99 -4.92
CA ALA A 40 -13.62 0.31 -4.09
C ALA A 40 -12.27 0.10 -4.78
N ALA A 41 -12.26 -0.14 -6.10
CA ALA A 41 -11.00 -0.28 -6.84
C ALA A 41 -10.21 1.04 -6.92
N ALA A 42 -10.91 2.17 -7.01
CA ALA A 42 -10.29 3.50 -6.98
C ALA A 42 -9.79 3.85 -5.58
N ASP A 43 -10.57 3.54 -4.54
CA ASP A 43 -10.17 3.71 -3.13
C ASP A 43 -8.91 2.87 -2.81
N LEU A 44 -8.87 1.61 -3.27
CA LEU A 44 -7.72 0.73 -3.14
C LEU A 44 -6.48 1.27 -3.88
N HIS A 45 -6.67 1.79 -5.10
CA HIS A 45 -5.60 2.44 -5.87
C HIS A 45 -5.01 3.63 -5.14
N LEU A 46 -5.85 4.52 -4.63
CA LEU A 46 -5.42 5.68 -3.83
C LEU A 46 -4.66 5.26 -2.57
N ALA A 47 -5.16 4.25 -1.85
CA ALA A 47 -4.51 3.78 -0.63
C ALA A 47 -3.10 3.22 -0.89
N LEU A 48 -2.92 2.43 -1.97
CA LEU A 48 -1.60 1.92 -2.37
C LEU A 48 -0.69 3.02 -2.94
N HIS A 49 -1.25 3.97 -3.68
CA HIS A 49 -0.52 5.13 -4.21
C HIS A 49 0.06 5.98 -3.07
N ASP A 50 -0.77 6.35 -2.10
CA ASP A 50 -0.36 7.11 -0.92
C ASP A 50 0.70 6.36 -0.11
N LEU A 51 0.54 5.04 0.06
CA LEU A 51 1.53 4.23 0.76
C LEU A 51 2.89 4.25 0.04
N THR A 52 2.88 4.10 -1.28
CA THR A 52 4.08 4.11 -2.13
C THR A 52 4.78 5.46 -2.05
N GLY A 53 4.02 6.56 -2.18
CA GLY A 53 4.54 7.93 -2.11
C GLY A 53 5.15 8.26 -0.74
N ASN A 54 4.46 7.89 0.34
CA ASN A 54 4.96 8.09 1.70
C ASN A 54 6.25 7.28 1.96
N ALA A 55 6.31 6.02 1.54
CA ALA A 55 7.51 5.20 1.69
C ALA A 55 8.71 5.82 0.93
N ALA A 56 8.48 6.29 -0.30
CA ALA A 56 9.51 6.93 -1.13
C ALA A 56 10.02 8.23 -0.50
N MET A 57 9.12 9.09 -0.03
CA MET A 57 9.47 10.34 0.64
C MET A 57 10.33 10.12 1.89
N LEU A 58 10.13 9.00 2.59
CA LEU A 58 10.81 8.68 3.84
C LEU A 58 12.11 7.86 3.66
N GLY A 59 12.51 7.60 2.41
CA GLY A 59 13.70 6.81 2.08
C GLY A 59 13.60 5.36 2.54
N LEU A 60 12.41 4.76 2.43
CA LEU A 60 12.12 3.36 2.78
C LEU A 60 12.15 2.50 1.50
N ASP A 61 13.29 2.43 0.84
CA ASP A 61 13.41 1.92 -0.54
C ASP A 61 12.81 0.52 -0.76
N GLU A 62 13.04 -0.43 0.16
CA GLU A 62 12.47 -1.77 0.07
C GLU A 62 10.94 -1.76 0.19
N MET A 63 10.40 -0.93 1.08
CA MET A 63 8.96 -0.76 1.23
C MET A 63 8.36 -0.06 0.00
N THR A 64 9.04 0.94 -0.56
CA THR A 64 8.63 1.59 -1.80
C THR A 64 8.55 0.59 -2.94
N ALA A 65 9.56 -0.27 -3.10
CA ALA A 65 9.59 -1.28 -4.14
C ALA A 65 8.43 -2.29 -3.99
N GLU A 66 8.15 -2.75 -2.77
CA GLU A 66 7.03 -3.66 -2.50
C GLU A 66 5.66 -2.99 -2.70
N ALA A 67 5.44 -1.79 -2.16
CA ALA A 67 4.19 -1.06 -2.35
C ALA A 67 3.90 -0.79 -3.83
N ARG A 68 4.95 -0.50 -4.61
CA ARG A 68 4.84 -0.30 -6.05
C ARG A 68 4.50 -1.59 -6.81
N ARG A 69 4.94 -2.76 -6.34
CA ARG A 69 4.52 -4.06 -6.92
C ARG A 69 3.01 -4.24 -6.78
N GLY A 70 2.48 -4.03 -5.57
CA GLY A 70 1.03 -4.11 -5.33
C GLY A 70 0.25 -3.10 -6.17
N LEU A 71 0.72 -1.84 -6.23
CA LEU A 71 0.10 -0.80 -7.04
C LEU A 71 0.08 -1.13 -8.54
N ALA A 72 1.18 -1.67 -9.08
CA ALA A 72 1.28 -2.02 -10.49
C ALA A 72 0.28 -3.11 -10.92
N VAL A 73 -0.15 -3.97 -10.00
CA VAL A 73 -1.21 -4.97 -10.27
C VAL A 73 -2.54 -4.28 -10.60
N LEU A 74 -2.86 -3.18 -9.90
CA LEU A 74 -4.05 -2.38 -10.18
C LEU A 74 -3.92 -1.62 -11.51
N GLU A 75 -2.78 -0.95 -11.70
CA GLU A 75 -2.54 -0.10 -12.86
C GLU A 75 -2.39 -0.90 -14.17
N GLY A 76 -2.06 -2.18 -14.07
CA GLY A 76 -2.01 -3.10 -15.21
C GLY A 76 -3.38 -3.57 -15.73
N GLY A 77 -4.49 -3.04 -15.21
CA GLY A 77 -5.86 -3.37 -15.66
C GLY A 77 -6.34 -4.76 -15.25
N ARG A 78 -5.61 -5.47 -14.38
CA ARG A 78 -5.93 -6.86 -14.00
C ARG A 78 -7.23 -7.01 -13.20
N LEU A 79 -7.74 -5.94 -12.60
CA LEU A 79 -9.03 -5.92 -11.91
C LEU A 79 -10.24 -5.75 -12.86
N GLU A 80 -10.01 -5.25 -14.08
CA GLU A 80 -11.07 -5.01 -15.07
C GLU A 80 -11.60 -6.33 -15.65
N ALA A 81 -10.72 -7.33 -15.77
CA ALA A 81 -11.08 -8.68 -16.18
C ALA A 81 -11.56 -9.51 -14.97
N GLU A 82 -12.82 -9.94 -15.00
CA GLU A 82 -13.42 -10.73 -13.92
C GLU A 82 -12.66 -12.03 -13.62
N ALA A 83 -12.19 -12.73 -14.67
CA ALA A 83 -11.41 -13.95 -14.54
C ALA A 83 -10.02 -13.74 -13.88
N GLY A 84 -9.48 -12.52 -13.90
CA GLY A 84 -8.16 -12.18 -13.34
C GLY A 84 -8.21 -11.48 -11.98
N ARG A 85 -9.41 -11.04 -11.55
CA ARG A 85 -9.59 -10.19 -10.37
C ARG A 85 -9.13 -10.86 -9.08
N ALA A 86 -9.52 -12.11 -8.84
CA ALA A 86 -9.17 -12.82 -7.61
C ALA A 86 -7.63 -12.97 -7.46
N ALA A 87 -6.97 -13.45 -8.51
CA ALA A 87 -5.52 -13.58 -8.52
C ALA A 87 -4.79 -12.24 -8.35
N ALA A 88 -5.33 -11.16 -8.94
CA ALA A 88 -4.78 -9.82 -8.76
C ALA A 88 -4.90 -9.34 -7.30
N LEU A 89 -6.03 -9.59 -6.64
CA LEU A 89 -6.21 -9.23 -5.23
C LEU A 89 -5.30 -10.06 -4.32
N ASP A 90 -5.07 -11.33 -4.62
CA ASP A 90 -4.13 -12.17 -3.88
C ASP A 90 -2.67 -11.70 -4.03
N ASP A 91 -2.27 -11.25 -5.23
CA ASP A 91 -0.95 -10.64 -5.45
C ASP A 91 -0.78 -9.33 -4.63
N ILE A 92 -1.84 -8.54 -4.51
CA ILE A 92 -1.85 -7.31 -3.69
C ILE A 92 -1.73 -7.68 -2.20
N ARG A 93 -2.49 -8.68 -1.73
CA ARG A 93 -2.37 -9.18 -0.34
C ARG A 93 -0.98 -9.68 -0.01
N ALA A 94 -0.35 -10.41 -0.93
CA ALA A 94 1.02 -10.87 -0.75
C ALA A 94 1.99 -9.70 -0.57
N SER A 95 1.81 -8.63 -1.36
CA SER A 95 2.58 -7.39 -1.22
C SER A 95 2.33 -6.70 0.13
N VAL A 96 1.06 -6.63 0.57
CA VAL A 96 0.66 -6.07 1.88
C VAL A 96 1.26 -6.84 3.05
N ALA A 97 1.21 -8.18 3.01
CA ALA A 97 1.83 -9.02 4.02
C ALA A 97 3.34 -8.81 4.09
N ARG A 98 4.00 -8.70 2.94
CA ARG A 98 5.45 -8.46 2.88
C ARG A 98 5.84 -7.08 3.42
N LEU A 99 5.00 -6.06 3.25
CA LEU A 99 5.23 -4.73 3.84
C LEU A 99 5.25 -4.74 5.38
N LEU A 100 4.49 -5.64 6.02
CA LEU A 100 4.58 -5.83 7.49
C LEU A 100 5.94 -6.37 7.90
N GLU A 101 6.50 -7.32 7.13
CA GLU A 101 7.81 -7.92 7.42
C GLU A 101 8.97 -6.92 7.23
N LEU A 102 8.77 -5.90 6.38
CA LEU A 102 9.74 -4.85 6.08
C LEU A 102 9.74 -3.70 7.10
N LYS A 103 8.83 -3.68 8.08
CA LYS A 103 8.71 -2.66 9.15
C LYS A 103 9.95 -2.53 10.08
N LYS A 104 11.04 -3.23 9.82
CA LYS A 104 12.22 -3.34 10.70
C LYS A 104 12.90 -2.01 11.01
#